data_AF-A0A0C3Q227-F1
#
_entry.id   AF-A0A0C3Q227-F1
#
_cell.length_a   1.000
_cell.length_b   1.000
_cell.length_c   1.000
_cell.angle_alpha   90.00
_cell.angle_beta   90.00
_cell.angle_gamma   90.00
#
_symmetry.space_group_name_H-M   'P 1'
#
loop_
_entity.id
_entity.type
_entity.pdbx_description
1 polymer ?
#
loop_
_entity_poly.entity_id
_entity_poly.type
_entity_poly.pdbx_seq_one_letter_code
_entity_poly.pdbx_strand_id
1 'polypeptide(L)'
;VRQTFDELRNNMSVSSDGLLTIKVLGRPQPVEISVVYYRAGYAPTDYPTPQQYHVRFEIERSRAIKCPSIPMQLAGAKKVQQVLADPGVLESFLQDPQKGKVFINEDLAELRDSWVGMWGLEEADGTTRARERHSQLVLKPQREGGGNNVYRTNIPAFLDTLPDKEREAWIAMELITPPDGSKNWLLKAGEDQAALKDVVSELGIFGWAVFGDDTPIQEDTAGWLVRTKGKDSDEGGVAVGFSVLDSLVLV
;
A
#
# COMPACT_ATOMS: atom_id res chain seq x y z
N VAL A 1 -4.25 -18.20 15.93
CA VAL A 1 -2.94 -18.10 16.61
C VAL A 1 -2.31 -16.79 16.16
N ARG A 2 -1.88 -15.91 17.08
CA ARG A 2 -1.17 -14.66 16.74
C ARG A 2 0.29 -14.83 17.11
N GLN A 3 1.19 -14.56 16.18
CA GLN A 3 2.63 -14.67 16.42
C GLN A 3 3.37 -13.53 15.72
N THR A 4 4.41 -13.01 16.36
CA THR A 4 5.41 -12.14 15.70
C THR A 4 6.37 -12.99 14.87
N PHE A 5 7.17 -12.36 13.99
CA PHE A 5 8.25 -13.09 13.31
C PHE A 5 9.27 -13.69 14.30
N ASP A 6 9.52 -13.04 15.43
CA ASP A 6 10.44 -13.55 16.46
C ASP A 6 9.91 -14.79 17.17
N GLU A 7 8.60 -14.83 17.44
CA GLU A 7 7.94 -16.01 18.01
C GLU A 7 7.91 -17.14 16.98
N LEU A 8 7.55 -16.83 15.73
CA LEU A 8 7.51 -17.81 14.64
C LEU A 8 8.85 -18.49 14.44
N ARG A 9 9.97 -17.76 14.54
CA ARG A 9 11.31 -18.35 14.44
C ARG A 9 11.51 -19.59 15.32
N ASN A 10 10.93 -19.60 16.52
CA ASN A 10 11.12 -20.70 17.48
C ASN A 10 9.95 -21.70 17.44
N ASN A 11 8.78 -21.27 16.97
CA ASN A 11 7.54 -22.01 17.09
C ASN A 11 7.05 -22.63 15.77
N MET A 12 7.53 -22.15 14.62
CA MET A 12 7.10 -22.63 13.31
C MET A 12 7.98 -23.77 12.79
N SER A 13 7.39 -24.61 11.94
CA SER A 13 8.10 -25.57 11.12
C SER A 13 7.39 -25.70 9.77
N VAL A 14 8.18 -25.79 8.70
CA VAL A 14 7.70 -26.09 7.35
C VAL A 14 8.32 -27.42 6.94
N SER A 15 7.47 -28.42 6.67
CA SER A 15 7.92 -29.73 6.22
C SER A 15 8.40 -29.69 4.76
N SER A 16 9.01 -30.78 4.29
CA SER A 16 9.45 -30.92 2.89
C SER A 16 8.30 -30.87 1.88
N ASP A 17 7.10 -31.30 2.27
CA ASP A 17 5.87 -31.19 1.48
C ASP A 17 5.15 -29.85 1.69
N GLY A 18 5.77 -28.89 2.38
CA GLY A 18 5.27 -27.51 2.53
C GLY A 18 4.21 -27.31 3.62
N LEU A 19 3.98 -28.28 4.50
CA LEU A 19 3.05 -28.16 5.63
C LEU A 19 3.60 -27.16 6.66
N LEU A 20 2.91 -26.03 6.83
CA LEU A 20 3.23 -25.07 7.89
C LEU A 20 2.55 -25.49 9.20
N THR A 21 3.34 -25.71 10.25
CA THR A 21 2.84 -25.98 11.60
C THR A 21 3.39 -24.97 12.60
N ILE A 22 2.59 -24.62 13.61
CA ILE A 22 2.99 -23.74 14.71
C ILE A 22 2.76 -24.46 16.04
N LYS A 23 3.78 -24.49 16.89
CA LYS A 23 3.68 -24.89 18.29
C LYS A 23 2.92 -23.81 19.06
N VAL A 24 1.80 -24.18 19.68
CA VAL A 24 0.95 -23.27 20.46
C VAL A 24 1.03 -23.67 21.92
N LEU A 25 1.34 -22.72 22.81
CA LEU A 25 1.38 -22.97 24.24
C LEU A 25 0.02 -23.54 24.72
N GLY A 26 0.08 -24.62 25.50
CA GLY A 26 -1.11 -25.30 26.00
C GLY A 26 -1.75 -26.31 25.04
N ARG A 27 -1.19 -26.51 23.83
CA ARG A 27 -1.60 -27.60 22.94
C ARG A 27 -0.55 -28.72 22.91
N PRO A 28 -0.97 -30.00 22.99
CA PRO A 28 -0.04 -31.12 22.98
C PRO A 28 0.60 -31.35 21.61
N GLN A 29 -0.07 -30.91 20.54
CA GLN A 29 0.39 -31.07 19.16
C GLN A 29 0.49 -29.71 18.46
N PRO A 30 1.46 -29.54 17.54
CA PRO A 30 1.49 -28.38 16.65
C PRO A 30 0.19 -28.24 15.86
N VAL A 31 -0.17 -27.00 15.53
CA VAL A 31 -1.36 -26.69 14.74
C VAL A 31 -0.94 -26.45 13.30
N GLU A 32 -1.55 -27.16 12.36
CA GLU A 32 -1.43 -26.87 10.93
C GLU A 32 -2.06 -25.52 10.61
N ILE A 33 -1.37 -24.75 9.77
CA ILE A 33 -1.79 -23.42 9.35
C ILE A 33 -2.14 -23.44 7.86
N SER A 34 -3.41 -23.23 7.54
CA SER A 34 -3.88 -23.13 6.16
C SER A 34 -3.80 -21.71 5.58
N VAL A 35 -3.82 -20.67 6.42
CA VAL A 35 -3.80 -19.26 6.00
C VAL A 35 -2.88 -18.45 6.89
N VAL A 36 -2.03 -17.61 6.28
CA VAL A 36 -1.24 -16.59 6.96
C VAL A 36 -1.75 -15.21 6.55
N TYR A 37 -2.34 -14.50 7.51
CA TYR A 37 -2.83 -13.14 7.35
C TYR A 37 -1.85 -12.14 7.94
N TYR A 38 -1.21 -11.35 7.09
CA TYR A 38 -0.19 -10.39 7.51
C TYR A 38 -0.83 -9.13 8.11
N ARG A 39 -0.41 -8.81 9.33
CA ARG A 39 -0.67 -7.52 10.01
C ARG A 39 0.63 -6.77 10.34
N ALA A 40 1.73 -7.21 9.72
CA ALA A 40 3.09 -6.71 9.81
C ALA A 40 3.83 -7.17 8.53
N GLY A 41 5.09 -6.78 8.37
CA GLY A 41 5.93 -7.19 7.24
C GLY A 41 5.79 -6.27 6.02
N TYR A 42 5.23 -5.07 6.20
CA TYR A 42 5.11 -4.05 5.16
C TYR A 42 6.13 -2.92 5.32
N ALA A 43 6.82 -2.84 6.45
CA ALA A 43 7.85 -1.85 6.72
C ALA A 43 9.21 -2.52 7.01
N PRO A 44 10.34 -1.89 6.64
CA PRO A 44 11.67 -2.42 6.98
C PRO A 44 11.90 -2.60 8.49
N THR A 45 11.21 -1.82 9.33
CA THR A 45 11.26 -1.93 10.80
C THR A 45 10.71 -3.26 11.33
N ASP A 46 9.89 -3.96 10.54
CA ASP A 46 9.42 -5.33 10.86
C ASP A 46 10.50 -6.39 10.61
N TYR A 47 11.62 -5.98 10.00
CA TYR A 47 12.75 -6.83 9.61
C TYR A 47 14.08 -6.29 10.14
N PRO A 48 14.25 -6.18 11.47
CA PRO A 48 15.45 -5.60 12.07
C PRO A 48 16.71 -6.41 11.76
N THR A 49 16.58 -7.71 11.50
CA THR A 49 17.70 -8.59 11.19
C THR A 49 17.36 -9.58 10.06
N PRO A 50 18.37 -10.24 9.43
CA PRO A 50 18.14 -11.24 8.39
C PRO A 50 17.22 -12.41 8.79
N GLN A 51 17.05 -12.64 10.10
CA GLN A 51 16.23 -13.72 10.62
C GLN A 51 14.74 -13.53 10.33
N GLN A 52 14.20 -12.31 10.38
CA GLN A 52 12.79 -12.09 10.02
C GLN A 52 12.55 -12.28 8.52
N TYR A 53 13.54 -11.95 7.68
CA TYR A 53 13.49 -12.27 6.25
C TYR A 53 13.44 -13.78 6.02
N HIS A 54 14.23 -14.56 6.77
CA HIS A 54 14.19 -16.01 6.69
C HIS A 54 12.83 -16.58 7.13
N VAL A 55 12.24 -16.07 8.21
CA VAL A 55 10.88 -16.45 8.63
C VAL A 55 9.86 -16.15 7.53
N ARG A 56 9.92 -14.96 6.92
CA ARG A 56 9.02 -14.61 5.80
C ARG A 56 9.22 -15.56 4.62
N PHE A 57 10.46 -15.88 4.27
CA PHE A 57 10.81 -16.81 3.21
C PHE A 57 10.23 -18.23 3.45
N GLU A 58 10.37 -18.76 4.67
CA GLU A 58 9.81 -20.08 5.01
C GLU A 58 8.27 -20.09 4.95
N ILE A 59 7.61 -19.02 5.41
CA ILE A 59 6.15 -18.90 5.26
C ILE A 59 5.74 -18.93 3.79
N GLU A 60 6.42 -18.17 2.93
CA GLU A 60 6.08 -18.08 1.51
C GLU A 60 6.30 -19.42 0.78
N ARG A 61 7.33 -20.19 1.17
CA ARG A 61 7.58 -21.56 0.68
C ARG A 61 6.55 -22.59 1.13
N SER A 62 5.78 -22.30 2.18
CA SER A 62 4.74 -23.22 2.66
C SER A 62 3.51 -23.23 1.76
N ARG A 63 2.71 -24.28 1.87
CA ARG A 63 1.41 -24.44 1.20
C ARG A 63 0.28 -23.61 1.82
N ALA A 64 0.53 -22.93 2.94
CA ALA A 64 -0.44 -22.00 3.49
C ALA A 64 -0.78 -20.91 2.45
N ILE A 65 -2.03 -20.47 2.40
CA ILE A 65 -2.46 -19.34 1.58
C ILE A 65 -1.99 -18.06 2.28
N LYS A 66 -1.29 -17.18 1.56
CA LYS A 66 -0.79 -15.92 2.09
C LYS A 66 -1.74 -14.78 1.75
N CYS A 67 -2.03 -13.93 2.72
CA CYS A 67 -2.86 -12.74 2.56
C CYS A 67 -2.09 -11.50 3.05
N PRO A 68 -1.42 -10.76 2.14
CA PRO A 68 -1.11 -11.12 0.74
C PRO A 68 0.14 -12.01 0.62
N SER A 69 0.32 -12.68 -0.53
CA SER A 69 1.60 -13.29 -0.93
C SER A 69 2.66 -12.25 -1.28
N ILE A 70 3.94 -12.64 -1.42
CA ILE A 70 5.00 -11.70 -1.86
C ILE A 70 4.68 -11.03 -3.21
N PRO A 71 4.28 -11.73 -4.29
CA PRO A 71 3.92 -11.07 -5.54
C PRO A 71 2.78 -10.05 -5.38
N MET A 72 1.77 -10.38 -4.56
CA MET A 72 0.66 -9.45 -4.29
C MET A 72 1.09 -8.25 -3.45
N GLN A 73 2.02 -8.42 -2.51
CA GLN A 73 2.61 -7.31 -1.79
C GLN A 73 3.42 -6.39 -2.72
N LEU A 74 4.18 -6.97 -3.65
CA LEU A 74 4.93 -6.21 -4.66
C LEU A 74 4.01 -5.46 -5.63
N ALA A 75 2.87 -6.04 -5.99
CA ALA A 75 1.87 -5.38 -6.84
C ALA A 75 1.31 -4.09 -6.20
N GLY A 76 1.35 -3.96 -4.88
CA GLY A 76 0.97 -2.75 -4.16
C GLY A 76 2.03 -1.63 -4.15
N ALA A 77 3.21 -1.87 -4.74
CA ALA A 77 4.28 -0.88 -4.75
C ALA A 77 3.91 0.35 -5.59
N LYS A 78 4.40 1.52 -5.16
CA LYS A 78 4.19 2.81 -5.86
C LYS A 78 4.79 2.77 -7.27
N LYS A 79 5.88 2.04 -7.47
CA LYS A 79 6.45 1.81 -8.80
C LYS A 79 5.49 1.04 -9.71
N VAL A 80 4.82 0.00 -9.21
CA VAL A 80 3.82 -0.75 -9.99
C VAL A 80 2.64 0.17 -10.33
N GLN A 81 2.16 0.97 -9.36
CA GLN A 81 1.13 1.98 -9.61
C GLN A 81 1.52 2.94 -10.76
N GLN A 82 2.76 3.44 -10.76
CA GLN A 82 3.25 4.32 -11.82
C GLN A 82 3.36 3.61 -13.17
N VAL A 83 3.95 2.42 -13.21
CA VAL A 83 4.16 1.69 -14.48
C VAL A 83 2.83 1.23 -15.09
N LEU A 84 1.81 0.95 -14.28
CA LEU A 84 0.45 0.69 -14.78
C LEU A 84 -0.15 1.88 -15.54
N ALA A 85 0.32 3.11 -15.26
CA ALA A 85 -0.09 4.32 -15.97
C ALA A 85 0.58 4.49 -17.34
N ASP A 86 1.63 3.71 -17.64
CA ASP A 86 2.33 3.81 -18.91
C ASP A 86 1.46 3.25 -20.07
N PRO A 87 1.54 3.86 -21.27
CA PRO A 87 0.75 3.40 -22.41
C PRO A 87 0.96 1.92 -22.73
N GLY A 88 -0.14 1.16 -22.85
CA GLY A 88 -0.13 -0.25 -23.22
C GLY A 88 0.15 -1.23 -22.08
N VAL A 89 0.61 -0.75 -20.91
CA VAL A 89 0.91 -1.65 -19.77
C VAL A 89 -0.38 -2.20 -19.18
N LEU A 90 -1.37 -1.36 -18.88
CA LEU A 90 -2.66 -1.80 -18.33
C LEU A 90 -3.36 -2.80 -19.28
N GLU A 91 -3.38 -2.51 -20.57
CA GLU A 91 -3.93 -3.38 -21.62
C GLU A 91 -3.25 -4.76 -21.60
N SER A 92 -1.93 -4.80 -21.40
CA SER A 92 -1.20 -6.05 -21.34
C SER A 92 -1.62 -6.96 -20.17
N PHE A 93 -2.26 -6.42 -19.12
CA PHE A 93 -2.79 -7.19 -18.00
C PHE A 93 -4.28 -7.50 -18.15
N LEU A 94 -5.08 -6.52 -18.60
CA LEU A 94 -6.54 -6.59 -18.55
C LEU A 94 -7.19 -6.92 -19.90
N GLN A 95 -6.45 -6.89 -21.01
CA GLN A 95 -6.96 -7.26 -22.35
C GLN A 95 -6.29 -8.50 -22.93
N ASP A 96 -5.39 -9.14 -22.17
CA ASP A 96 -4.75 -10.39 -22.57
C ASP A 96 -5.66 -11.58 -22.19
N PRO A 97 -6.24 -12.31 -23.17
CA PRO A 97 -7.11 -13.45 -22.88
C PRO A 97 -6.39 -14.61 -22.19
N GLN A 98 -5.05 -14.63 -22.17
CA GLN A 98 -4.27 -15.61 -21.43
C GLN A 98 -4.15 -15.29 -19.94
N LYS A 99 -4.51 -14.07 -19.52
CA LYS A 99 -4.34 -13.58 -18.13
C LYS A 99 -5.64 -13.50 -17.33
N GLY A 100 -6.78 -13.88 -17.92
CA GLY A 100 -8.05 -14.01 -17.22
C GLY A 100 -9.20 -13.28 -17.92
N LYS A 101 -10.04 -12.60 -17.13
CA LYS A 101 -11.14 -11.80 -17.64
C LYS A 101 -10.59 -10.69 -18.56
N VAL A 102 -11.16 -10.59 -19.76
CA VAL A 102 -10.84 -9.54 -20.73
C VAL A 102 -11.77 -8.36 -20.49
N PHE A 103 -11.19 -7.19 -20.24
CA PHE A 103 -11.88 -5.91 -20.03
C PHE A 103 -11.98 -5.12 -21.35
N ILE A 104 -13.06 -4.37 -21.53
CA ILE A 104 -13.25 -3.53 -22.71
C ILE A 104 -12.56 -2.17 -22.53
N ASN A 105 -12.44 -1.40 -23.61
CA ASN A 105 -11.74 -0.11 -23.57
C ASN A 105 -12.44 0.88 -22.64
N GLU A 106 -13.77 0.78 -22.51
CA GLU A 106 -14.58 1.59 -21.61
C GLU A 106 -14.25 1.32 -20.14
N ASP A 107 -14.04 0.06 -19.73
CA ASP A 107 -13.61 -0.29 -18.38
C ASP A 107 -12.21 0.30 -18.07
N LEU A 108 -11.30 0.24 -19.05
CA LEU A 108 -9.95 0.80 -18.90
C LEU A 108 -9.97 2.33 -18.85
N ALA A 109 -10.88 2.96 -19.59
CA ALA A 109 -11.07 4.40 -19.53
C ALA A 109 -11.58 4.84 -18.15
N GLU A 110 -12.57 4.14 -17.59
CA GLU A 110 -13.09 4.40 -16.23
C GLU A 110 -11.99 4.24 -15.17
N LEU A 111 -11.15 3.20 -15.27
CA LEU A 111 -10.00 3.03 -14.38
C LEU A 111 -9.02 4.21 -14.49
N ARG A 112 -8.71 4.66 -15.71
CA ARG A 112 -7.78 5.77 -15.96
C ARG A 112 -8.32 7.12 -15.49
N ASP A 113 -9.62 7.33 -15.52
CA ASP A 113 -10.26 8.54 -15.01
C ASP A 113 -10.04 8.70 -13.49
N SER A 114 -9.75 7.62 -12.77
CA SER A 114 -9.37 7.65 -11.35
C SER A 114 -7.89 7.97 -11.10
N TRP A 115 -7.05 8.02 -12.13
CA TRP A 115 -5.61 8.20 -12.00
C TRP A 115 -5.20 9.67 -12.12
N VAL A 116 -4.02 9.98 -11.58
CA VAL A 116 -3.36 11.28 -11.74
C VAL A 116 -2.01 11.10 -12.40
N GLY A 117 -1.44 12.17 -12.94
CA GLY A 117 -0.13 12.10 -13.59
C GLY A 117 0.95 11.61 -12.62
N MET A 118 1.73 10.63 -13.06
CA MET A 118 2.86 10.09 -12.30
C MET A 118 3.96 9.59 -13.23
N TRP A 119 5.21 9.60 -12.75
CA TRP A 119 6.39 9.19 -13.51
C TRP A 119 7.54 8.77 -12.58
N GLY A 120 8.48 7.98 -13.09
CA GLY A 120 9.70 7.60 -12.38
C GLY A 120 10.73 8.73 -12.37
N LEU A 121 11.49 8.88 -11.28
CA LEU A 121 12.57 9.88 -11.26
C LEU A 121 13.81 9.45 -12.07
N GLU A 122 13.92 8.16 -12.40
CA GLU A 122 14.98 7.61 -13.25
C GLU A 122 14.76 7.86 -14.75
N GLU A 123 13.58 8.34 -15.15
CA GLU A 123 13.30 8.76 -16.52
C GLU A 123 14.23 9.92 -16.93
N ALA A 124 14.48 10.05 -18.24
CA ALA A 124 15.50 10.96 -18.78
C ALA A 124 15.33 12.43 -18.32
N ASP A 125 14.10 12.90 -18.19
CA ASP A 125 13.73 14.23 -17.68
C ASP A 125 13.01 14.19 -16.33
N GLY A 126 12.93 13.02 -15.68
CA GLY A 126 12.08 12.77 -14.52
C GLY A 126 12.38 13.70 -13.34
N THR A 127 13.66 13.90 -13.01
CA THR A 127 14.09 14.81 -11.93
C THR A 127 13.97 16.28 -12.29
N THR A 128 14.27 16.65 -13.55
CA THR A 128 14.11 18.03 -14.04
C THR A 128 12.65 18.45 -13.98
N ARG A 129 11.76 17.63 -14.55
CA ARG A 129 10.30 17.83 -14.50
C ARG A 129 9.77 17.88 -13.08
N ALA A 130 10.27 17.01 -12.19
CA ALA A 130 9.88 17.03 -10.77
C ALA A 130 10.32 18.31 -10.06
N ARG A 131 11.51 18.83 -10.39
CA ARG A 131 12.01 20.10 -9.84
C ARG A 131 11.20 21.30 -10.35
N GLU A 132 10.87 21.34 -11.63
CA GLU A 132 10.12 22.45 -12.23
C GLU A 132 8.67 22.50 -11.74
N ARG A 133 8.01 21.34 -11.63
CA ARG A 133 6.60 21.21 -11.24
C ARG A 133 6.39 21.01 -9.74
N HIS A 134 7.45 21.16 -8.94
CA HIS A 134 7.52 20.71 -7.56
C HIS A 134 6.31 21.12 -6.68
N SER A 135 5.80 22.33 -6.82
CA SER A 135 4.68 22.87 -6.02
C SER A 135 3.36 22.09 -6.14
N GLN A 136 3.21 21.30 -7.21
CA GLN A 136 2.04 20.49 -7.53
C GLN A 136 2.30 18.98 -7.33
N LEU A 137 3.43 18.61 -6.72
CA LEU A 137 3.87 17.22 -6.65
C LEU A 137 4.07 16.72 -5.22
N VAL A 138 4.01 15.40 -5.13
CA VAL A 138 4.54 14.60 -4.04
C VAL A 138 5.48 13.55 -4.61
N LEU A 139 6.68 13.45 -4.04
CA LEU A 139 7.58 12.32 -4.30
C LEU A 139 7.29 11.20 -3.31
N LYS A 140 7.19 9.98 -3.82
CA LYS A 140 6.86 8.80 -3.02
C LYS A 140 7.93 7.72 -3.19
N PRO A 141 8.54 7.23 -2.09
CA PRO A 141 9.43 6.08 -2.14
C PRO A 141 8.60 4.78 -2.15
N GLN A 142 9.28 3.64 -2.33
CA GLN A 142 8.67 2.31 -2.19
C GLN A 142 8.49 1.93 -0.70
N ARG A 143 7.61 2.66 0.00
CA ARG A 143 7.27 2.46 1.41
C ARG A 143 5.77 2.56 1.64
N GLU A 144 5.29 1.86 2.66
CA GLU A 144 3.91 1.90 3.15
C GLU A 144 3.85 2.41 4.59
N GLY A 145 2.66 2.79 5.05
CA GLY A 145 2.41 3.14 6.45
C GLY A 145 2.46 4.64 6.81
N GLY A 146 2.59 5.52 5.82
CA GLY A 146 2.64 6.99 6.03
C GLY A 146 4.03 7.49 6.43
N GLY A 147 4.25 8.81 6.38
CA GLY A 147 5.48 9.44 6.86
C GLY A 147 6.72 9.40 5.95
N ASN A 148 6.58 8.93 4.70
CA ASN A 148 7.75 8.70 3.82
C ASN A 148 7.83 9.64 2.60
N ASN A 149 6.84 10.51 2.41
CA ASN A 149 6.70 11.30 1.20
C ASN A 149 7.44 12.65 1.30
N VAL A 150 7.85 13.21 0.15
CA VAL A 150 8.42 14.57 0.07
C VAL A 150 7.47 15.46 -0.74
N TYR A 151 7.02 16.56 -0.13
CA TYR A 151 5.97 17.41 -0.69
C TYR A 151 6.52 18.73 -1.23
N ARG A 152 5.94 19.21 -2.33
CA ARG A 152 5.96 20.62 -2.72
C ARG A 152 7.34 21.28 -2.70
N THR A 153 7.52 22.28 -1.85
CA THR A 153 8.74 23.10 -1.73
C THR A 153 9.93 22.33 -1.15
N ASN A 154 9.70 21.17 -0.53
CA ASN A 154 10.78 20.33 -0.01
C ASN A 154 11.43 19.47 -1.11
N ILE A 155 10.77 19.31 -2.26
CA ILE A 155 11.25 18.47 -3.36
C ILE A 155 12.60 18.95 -3.93
N PRO A 156 12.82 20.23 -4.27
CA PRO A 156 14.09 20.66 -4.85
C PRO A 156 15.29 20.36 -3.93
N ALA A 157 15.20 20.70 -2.64
CA ALA A 157 16.25 20.44 -1.68
C ALA A 157 16.50 18.93 -1.47
N PHE A 158 15.44 18.12 -1.46
CA PHE A 158 15.56 16.67 -1.42
C PHE A 158 16.28 16.11 -2.65
N LEU A 159 15.91 16.57 -3.86
CA LEU A 159 16.56 16.16 -5.10
C LEU A 159 18.05 16.50 -5.15
N ASP A 160 18.47 17.61 -4.50
CA ASP A 160 19.89 17.98 -4.39
C ASP A 160 20.69 16.97 -3.55
N THR A 161 20.02 16.27 -2.63
CA THR A 161 20.65 15.25 -1.76
C THR A 161 20.52 13.82 -2.29
N LEU A 162 19.66 13.58 -3.27
CA LEU A 162 19.32 12.24 -3.76
C LEU A 162 20.36 11.74 -4.77
N PRO A 163 21.10 10.66 -4.48
CA PRO A 163 22.06 10.09 -5.42
C PRO A 163 21.36 9.57 -6.69
N ASP A 164 22.02 9.67 -7.85
CA ASP A 164 21.48 9.22 -9.14
C ASP A 164 20.97 7.78 -9.09
N LYS A 165 21.74 6.89 -8.48
CA LYS A 165 21.39 5.47 -8.30
C LYS A 165 20.16 5.23 -7.43
N GLU A 166 19.76 6.18 -6.60
CA GLU A 166 18.61 6.05 -5.71
C GLU A 166 17.32 6.62 -6.32
N ARG A 167 17.40 7.28 -7.49
CA ARG A 167 16.23 7.86 -8.17
C ARG A 167 15.20 6.81 -8.54
N GLU A 168 15.62 5.60 -8.93
CA GLU A 168 14.73 4.48 -9.25
C GLU A 168 13.82 4.05 -8.09
N ALA A 169 14.17 4.41 -6.85
CA ALA A 169 13.35 4.11 -5.68
C ALA A 169 12.15 5.06 -5.52
N TRP A 170 12.06 6.12 -6.34
CA TRP A 170 11.10 7.20 -6.18
C TRP A 170 10.27 7.43 -7.43
N ILE A 171 8.99 7.72 -7.22
CA ILE A 171 8.10 8.26 -8.25
C ILE A 171 7.71 9.69 -7.90
N ALA A 172 7.47 10.52 -8.91
CA ALA A 172 6.76 11.78 -8.78
C ALA A 172 5.29 11.57 -9.12
N MET A 173 4.40 12.11 -8.30
CA MET A 173 2.95 12.01 -8.49
C MET A 173 2.32 13.39 -8.31
N GLU A 174 1.38 13.72 -9.19
CA GLU A 174 0.56 14.92 -9.10
C GLU A 174 -0.29 14.93 -7.83
N LEU A 175 -0.34 16.09 -7.18
CA LEU A 175 -1.17 16.28 -5.99
C LEU A 175 -2.64 16.34 -6.40
N ILE A 176 -3.43 15.47 -5.78
CA ILE A 176 -4.88 15.52 -5.86
C ILE A 176 -5.35 16.83 -5.20
N THR A 177 -6.17 17.60 -5.89
CA THR A 177 -6.79 18.81 -5.34
C THR A 177 -8.18 18.45 -4.82
N PRO A 178 -8.37 18.38 -3.49
CA PRO A 178 -9.68 18.09 -2.90
C PRO A 178 -10.62 19.30 -3.02
N PRO A 179 -11.94 19.10 -2.92
CA PRO A 179 -12.91 20.19 -2.91
C PRO A 179 -12.64 21.22 -1.79
N ASP A 180 -12.73 22.50 -2.14
CA ASP A 180 -12.57 23.60 -1.18
C ASP A 180 -13.80 23.76 -0.27
N GLY A 181 -13.58 24.37 0.90
CA GLY A 181 -14.65 24.74 1.83
C GLY A 181 -15.16 23.61 2.72
N SER A 182 -14.60 22.41 2.62
CA SER A 182 -14.91 21.29 3.52
C SER A 182 -14.39 21.58 4.93
N LYS A 183 -15.30 21.67 5.91
CA LYS A 183 -14.97 21.87 7.33
C LYS A 183 -15.57 20.76 8.17
N ASN A 184 -14.82 20.27 9.15
CA ASN A 184 -15.31 19.28 10.10
C ASN A 184 -14.67 19.47 11.49
N TRP A 185 -15.31 18.91 12.51
CA TRP A 185 -14.76 18.85 13.87
C TRP A 185 -13.85 17.63 14.01
N LEU A 186 -12.58 17.87 14.30
CA LEU A 186 -11.62 16.81 14.58
C LEU A 186 -11.53 16.57 16.09
N LEU A 187 -11.78 15.34 16.51
CA LEU A 187 -11.61 14.88 17.89
C LEU A 187 -10.46 13.87 17.95
N LYS A 188 -9.46 14.16 18.79
CA LYS A 188 -8.29 13.29 18.98
C LYS A 188 -8.16 12.91 20.46
N ALA A 189 -7.78 11.65 20.70
CA ALA A 189 -7.51 11.20 22.06
C ALA A 189 -6.30 11.96 22.63
N GLY A 190 -6.44 12.50 23.85
CA GLY A 190 -5.42 13.32 24.50
C GLY A 190 -5.54 14.82 24.24
N GLU A 191 -6.50 15.26 23.42
CA GLU A 191 -6.87 16.67 23.30
C GLU A 191 -8.16 16.95 24.08
N ASP A 192 -8.18 18.04 24.84
CA ASP A 192 -9.32 18.41 25.72
C ASP A 192 -10.53 18.96 24.95
N GLN A 193 -10.32 19.38 23.69
CA GLN A 193 -11.37 20.02 22.88
C GLN A 193 -11.30 19.53 21.44
N ALA A 194 -12.48 19.36 20.83
CA ALA A 194 -12.56 19.18 19.39
C ALA A 194 -12.18 20.47 18.67
N ALA A 195 -11.51 20.34 17.53
CA ALA A 195 -11.08 21.48 16.72
C ALA A 195 -11.83 21.53 15.38
N LEU A 196 -12.55 22.62 15.12
CA LEU A 196 -13.13 22.90 13.81
C LEU A 196 -12.01 23.34 12.85
N LYS A 197 -11.80 22.58 11.77
CA LYS A 197 -10.75 22.87 10.79
C LYS A 197 -11.30 22.76 9.37
N ASP A 198 -10.60 23.39 8.43
CA ASP A 198 -10.67 22.99 7.03
C ASP A 198 -10.06 21.60 6.89
N VAL A 199 -10.76 20.69 6.22
CA VAL A 199 -10.41 19.27 6.18
C VAL A 199 -10.33 18.73 4.76
N VAL A 200 -9.60 17.64 4.65
CA VAL A 200 -9.54 16.79 3.47
C VAL A 200 -9.87 15.36 3.91
N SER A 201 -10.78 14.71 3.20
CA SER A 201 -11.18 13.33 3.43
C SER A 201 -10.64 12.43 2.33
N GLU A 202 -10.11 11.28 2.70
CA GLU A 202 -9.63 10.23 1.80
C GLU A 202 -10.52 9.00 1.96
N LEU A 203 -11.26 8.65 0.90
CA LEU A 203 -12.12 7.48 0.84
C LEU A 203 -11.30 6.26 0.39
N GLY A 204 -11.22 5.24 1.24
CA GLY A 204 -10.72 3.92 0.87
C GLY A 204 -11.88 2.94 0.70
N ILE A 205 -11.88 2.19 -0.40
CA ILE A 205 -12.81 1.09 -0.65
C ILE A 205 -12.06 -0.22 -0.41
N PHE A 206 -12.60 -1.09 0.45
CA PHE A 206 -12.04 -2.42 0.67
C PHE A 206 -12.54 -3.37 -0.42
N GLY A 207 -11.61 -4.08 -1.06
CA GLY A 207 -11.92 -5.23 -1.91
C GLY A 207 -11.23 -6.48 -1.36
N TRP A 208 -11.78 -7.65 -1.69
CA TRP A 208 -11.11 -8.92 -1.48
C TRP A 208 -11.16 -9.75 -2.76
N ALA A 209 -10.13 -10.57 -2.95
CA ALA A 209 -10.10 -11.56 -4.01
C ALA A 209 -9.46 -12.85 -3.50
N VAL A 210 -10.01 -14.00 -3.87
CA VAL A 210 -9.45 -15.33 -3.69
C VAL A 210 -9.24 -15.93 -5.07
N PHE A 211 -7.99 -16.25 -5.40
CA PHE A 211 -7.58 -16.77 -6.70
C PHE A 211 -6.38 -17.71 -6.54
N GLY A 212 -6.19 -18.58 -7.53
CA GLY A 212 -5.11 -19.57 -7.61
C GLY A 212 -5.29 -20.46 -8.84
N ASP A 213 -4.30 -21.30 -9.15
CA ASP A 213 -4.20 -22.04 -10.42
C ASP A 213 -5.49 -22.80 -10.81
N ASP A 214 -6.12 -23.48 -9.84
CA ASP A 214 -7.32 -24.30 -10.07
C ASP A 214 -8.60 -23.69 -9.46
N THR A 215 -8.56 -22.44 -9.00
CA THR A 215 -9.70 -21.81 -8.29
C THR A 215 -10.26 -20.66 -9.12
N PRO A 216 -11.54 -20.73 -9.53
CA PRO A 216 -12.21 -19.58 -10.13
C PRO A 216 -12.06 -18.36 -9.23
N ILE A 217 -11.71 -17.21 -9.82
CA ILE A 217 -11.54 -15.96 -9.08
C ILE A 217 -12.86 -15.64 -8.39
N GLN A 218 -12.82 -15.47 -7.08
CA GLN A 218 -13.90 -14.90 -6.29
C GLN A 218 -13.46 -13.54 -5.79
N GLU A 219 -14.23 -12.50 -6.06
CA GLU A 219 -13.92 -11.13 -5.67
C GLU A 219 -15.19 -10.36 -5.34
N ASP A 220 -15.10 -9.46 -4.35
CA ASP A 220 -16.20 -8.56 -3.99
C ASP A 220 -15.67 -7.34 -3.21
N THR A 221 -16.52 -6.32 -3.07
CA THR A 221 -16.28 -5.15 -2.23
C THR A 221 -16.69 -5.44 -0.78
N ALA A 222 -15.83 -5.10 0.17
CA ALA A 222 -15.99 -5.35 1.61
C ALA A 222 -16.28 -4.09 2.44
N GLY A 223 -16.84 -3.06 1.82
CA GLY A 223 -17.18 -1.79 2.46
C GLY A 223 -16.10 -0.72 2.29
N TRP A 224 -16.08 0.27 3.19
CA TRP A 224 -15.23 1.46 3.04
C TRP A 224 -14.69 1.96 4.38
N LEU A 225 -13.66 2.83 4.27
CA LEU A 225 -13.07 3.59 5.35
C LEU A 225 -12.83 5.01 4.88
N VAL A 226 -13.36 6.00 5.60
CA VAL A 226 -12.99 7.41 5.39
C VAL A 226 -11.99 7.81 6.45
N ARG A 227 -10.91 8.47 6.01
CA ARG A 227 -9.94 9.12 6.90
C ARG A 227 -9.97 10.61 6.61
N THR A 228 -10.13 11.41 7.65
CA THR A 228 -10.20 12.87 7.52
C THR A 228 -9.03 13.51 8.26
N LYS A 229 -8.40 14.51 7.65
CA LYS A 229 -7.31 15.29 8.25
C LYS A 229 -7.49 16.77 8.00
N GLY A 230 -6.83 17.60 8.79
CA GLY A 230 -6.76 19.04 8.52
C GLY A 230 -6.04 19.33 7.20
N LYS A 231 -6.50 20.32 6.43
CA LYS A 231 -5.95 20.69 5.12
C LYS A 231 -4.47 21.08 5.16
N ASP A 232 -4.02 21.64 6.28
CA ASP A 232 -2.63 22.08 6.49
C ASP A 232 -1.65 20.92 6.78
N SER A 233 -2.15 19.68 6.89
CA SER A 233 -1.32 18.51 7.15
C SER A 233 -0.97 17.80 5.84
N ASP A 234 0.31 17.84 5.46
CA ASP A 234 0.81 17.13 4.28
C ASP A 234 0.72 15.60 4.47
N GLU A 235 0.95 15.10 5.68
CA GLU A 235 0.88 13.67 5.99
C GLU A 235 -0.53 13.20 6.35
N GLY A 236 -0.76 11.90 6.23
CA GLY A 236 -2.02 11.26 6.59
C GLY A 236 -1.76 9.95 7.32
N GLY A 237 -2.81 9.38 7.88
CA GLY A 237 -2.75 8.10 8.60
C GLY A 237 -3.26 8.22 10.03
N VAL A 238 -4.15 7.29 10.39
CA VAL A 238 -4.75 7.24 11.74
C VAL A 238 -3.75 6.68 12.74
N ALA A 239 -3.02 5.62 12.36
CA ALA A 239 -2.05 4.97 13.23
C ALA A 239 -0.87 5.87 13.65
N VAL A 240 -0.56 6.87 12.82
CA VAL A 240 0.50 7.87 13.06
C VAL A 240 -0.04 9.19 13.62
N GLY A 241 -1.35 9.30 13.87
CA GLY A 241 -1.98 10.43 14.56
C GLY A 241 -2.33 11.66 13.70
N PHE A 242 -2.09 11.62 12.39
CA PHE A 242 -2.40 12.76 11.50
C PHE A 242 -3.88 12.84 11.15
N SER A 243 -4.54 11.70 10.95
CA SER A 243 -5.95 11.60 10.53
C SER A 243 -6.85 11.07 11.65
N VAL A 244 -8.14 11.41 11.57
CA VAL A 244 -9.23 10.77 12.34
C VAL A 244 -10.06 9.86 11.43
N LEU A 245 -10.80 8.93 12.03
CA LEU A 245 -11.80 8.13 11.33
C LEU A 245 -13.04 8.98 11.05
N ASP A 246 -13.67 8.77 9.89
CA ASP A 246 -14.86 9.50 9.48
C ASP A 246 -15.86 8.56 8.78
N SER A 247 -17.03 9.11 8.42
CA SER A 247 -18.09 8.42 7.66
C SER A 247 -18.51 9.24 6.45
N LEU A 248 -19.36 8.65 5.59
CA LEU A 248 -19.89 9.33 4.41
C LEU A 248 -21.34 9.75 4.65
N VAL A 249 -21.69 10.95 4.18
CA VAL A 249 -23.07 11.33 3.87
C VAL A 249 -23.13 11.49 2.36
N LEU A 250 -23.92 10.64 1.70
CA LEU A 250 -24.18 10.76 0.27
C LEU A 250 -25.10 11.96 0.04
N VAL A 251 -24.70 12.87 -0.85
CA VAL A 251 -25.39 14.13 -1.18
C VAL A 251 -25.89 14.14 -2.61
#